data_AF-A0A2K3M7P0-F1
#
_entry.id   AF-A0A2K3M7P0-F1
#
_cell.length_a   1.000
_cell.length_b   1.000
_cell.length_c   1.000
_cell.angle_alpha   90.00
_cell.angle_beta   90.00
_cell.angle_gamma   90.00
#
_symmetry.space_group_name_H-M   'P 1'
#
loop_
_entity.id
_entity.type
_entity.pdbx_description
1 polymer ?
#
loop_
_entity_poly.entity_id
_entity_poly.type
_entity_poly.pdbx_seq_one_letter_code
_entity_poly.pdbx_strand_id
1 'polypeptide(L)' 'ALMQMCMGVTVGAGLTFSALFAFQELKANPDKSAKGVVIEEGLDKSKGPSSTFIVQNGTLKG' A
#
# COMPACT_ATOMS: atom_id res chain seq x y z
N ALA A 1 -4.58 -13.29 4.25
CA ALA A 1 -4.64 -13.68 2.83
C ALA A 1 -4.34 -12.51 1.88
N LEU A 2 -4.87 -11.29 2.11
CA LEU A 2 -4.63 -10.16 1.19
C LEU A 2 -3.24 -9.49 1.32
N MET A 3 -2.57 -9.63 2.47
CA MET A 3 -1.19 -9.17 2.67
C MET A 3 -0.14 -10.00 1.90
N GLN A 4 -0.57 -11.09 1.25
CA GLN A 4 0.33 -12.06 0.61
C GLN A 4 0.67 -11.72 -0.85
N MET A 5 0.05 -10.70 -1.44
CA MET A 5 0.25 -10.39 -2.87
C MET A 5 1.27 -9.30 -3.18
N CYS A 6 1.82 -8.58 -2.20
CA CYS A 6 2.85 -7.58 -2.51
C CYS A 6 4.29 -8.12 -2.50
N MET A 7 4.56 -9.31 -1.96
CA MET A 7 5.80 -10.08 -2.17
C MET A 7 5.62 -11.41 -1.44
N GLY A 8 5.53 -12.51 -2.18
CA GLY A 8 5.46 -13.84 -1.61
C GLY A 8 6.81 -14.27 -1.04
N VAL A 9 7.07 -13.94 0.22
CA VAL A 9 8.07 -14.63 1.05
C VAL A 9 7.42 -14.92 2.41
N THR A 10 7.12 -16.19 2.66
CA THR A 10 6.74 -16.65 4.00
C THR A 10 8.00 -16.65 4.85
N VAL A 11 8.15 -15.67 5.74
CA VAL A 11 9.28 -15.63 6.68
C VAL A 11 8.92 -16.44 7.92
N GLY A 12 9.65 -17.54 8.13
CA GLY A 12 9.57 -18.31 9.37
C GLY A 12 9.94 -17.45 10.58
N ALA A 13 9.35 -17.78 11.74
CA ALA A 13 9.42 -17.03 12.98
C ALA A 13 10.86 -16.64 13.36
N GLY A 14 11.30 -15.42 13.00
CA GLY A 14 12.62 -14.92 13.40
C GLY A 14 13.26 -13.91 12.45
N LEU A 15 12.91 -13.89 11.16
CA LEU A 15 13.38 -12.83 10.27
C LEU A 15 12.43 -11.63 10.33
N THR A 16 12.96 -10.51 10.82
CA THR A 16 12.27 -9.22 10.82
C THR A 16 12.10 -8.71 9.40
N PHE A 17 10.88 -8.30 9.05
CA PHE A 17 10.47 -7.81 7.73
C PHE A 17 11.36 -6.69 7.17
N SER A 18 12.03 -5.92 8.03
CA SER A 18 12.96 -4.85 7.64
C SER A 18 14.20 -5.36 6.87
N ALA A 19 14.69 -6.57 7.14
CA ALA A 19 15.87 -7.12 6.46
C ALA A 19 15.59 -7.41 4.97
N LEU A 20 14.37 -7.85 4.65
CA LEU A 20 13.94 -8.04 3.26
C LEU A 20 13.80 -6.70 2.53
N PHE A 21 13.26 -5.69 3.21
CA PHE A 21 13.06 -4.36 2.64
C PHE A 21 14.39 -3.66 2.29
N ALA A 22 15.44 -3.89 3.08
CA ALA A 22 16.76 -3.30 2.84
C ALA A 22 17.38 -3.75 1.50
N PHE A 23 17.04 -4.95 1.01
CA PHE A 23 17.51 -5.45 -0.29
C PHE A 23 16.57 -5.05 -1.44
N GLN A 24 15.32 -4.70 -1.12
CA GLN A 24 14.37 -4.20 -2.11
C GLN A 24 14.65 -2.72 -2.36
N GLU A 25 15.22 -2.40 -3.53
CA GLU A 25 15.41 -1.02 -3.99
C GLU A 25 14.08 -0.31 -4.26
N LEU A 26 13.35 0.02 -3.20
CA LEU A 26 12.02 0.60 -3.31
C LEU A 26 12.12 2.05 -3.77
N LYS A 27 11.47 2.34 -4.89
CA LYS A 27 11.49 3.65 -5.55
C LYS A 27 10.08 4.23 -5.57
N ALA A 28 9.94 5.42 -5.01
CA ALA A 28 8.74 6.25 -5.13
C ALA A 28 9.16 7.66 -5.58
N ASN A 29 8.28 8.34 -6.33
CA ASN A 29 8.47 9.71 -6.79
C ASN A 29 7.28 10.57 -6.31
N PRO A 30 7.46 11.41 -5.28
CA PRO A 30 6.38 12.22 -4.71
C PRO A 30 5.91 13.37 -5.62
N ASP A 31 6.68 13.73 -6.65
CA ASP A 31 6.33 14.81 -7.58
C ASP A 31 5.28 14.37 -8.61
N LYS A 32 5.08 13.05 -8.75
CA LYS A 32 4.07 12.47 -9.63
C LYS A 32 2.70 12.41 -8.94
N SER A 33 1.64 12.36 -9.76
CA SER A 33 0.29 12.06 -9.26
C SER A 33 0.25 10.67 -8.63
N ALA A 34 -0.52 10.51 -7.56
CA ALA A 34 -0.61 9.25 -6.84
C ALA A 34 -1.17 8.12 -7.70
N LYS A 35 -0.53 6.95 -7.54
CA LYS A 35 -0.99 5.66 -8.05
C LYS A 35 -1.06 4.69 -6.89
N GLY A 36 -2.16 3.97 -6.80
CA GLY A 36 -2.41 3.05 -5.71
C GLY A 36 -3.45 2.00 -6.04
N VAL A 37 -3.83 1.24 -5.02
CA VAL A 37 -4.86 0.21 -5.09
C VAL A 37 -5.90 0.51 -4.02
N VAL A 38 -7.18 0.42 -4.38
CA VAL A 38 -8.31 0.41 -3.45
C VAL A 38 -8.24 -0.86 -2.63
N ILE A 39 -8.30 -0.74 -1.32
CA ILE A 39 -8.40 -1.89 -0.42
C ILE A 39 -9.77 -2.01 0.21
N GLU A 40 -10.50 -0.90 0.37
CA GLU A 40 -11.85 -0.88 0.94
C GLU A 40 -12.67 0.23 0.29
N GLU A 41 -13.95 -0.05 0.07
CA GLU A 41 -14.94 0.91 -0.41
C GLU A 41 -16.08 0.97 0.61
N GLY A 42 -16.60 2.17 0.85
CA GLY A 42 -17.67 2.42 1.80
C GLY A 42 -18.65 3.46 1.26
N LEU A 43 -19.93 3.29 1.58
CA LEU A 43 -20.96 4.28 1.25
C LEU A 43 -21.75 4.60 2.51
N ASP A 44 -21.56 5.81 3.01
CA ASP A 44 -22.33 6.35 4.13
C ASP A 44 -23.38 7.33 3.61
N LYS A 45 -24.61 7.21 4.11
CA LYS A 45 -25.74 8.04 3.63
C LYS A 45 -25.55 9.53 3.95
N SER A 46 -24.82 9.87 5.00
CA SER A 46 -24.61 11.25 5.45
C SER A 46 -23.31 11.86 4.91
N LYS A 47 -22.27 11.06 4.73
CA LYS A 47 -20.93 11.50 4.32
C LYS A 47 -20.65 11.27 2.83
N GLY A 48 -21.47 10.47 2.15
CA GLY A 48 -21.26 10.07 0.77
C GLY A 48 -20.29 8.88 0.64
N PRO A 49 -19.82 8.61 -0.58
CA PRO A 49 -18.88 7.52 -0.83
C PRO A 49 -17.50 7.84 -0.22
N SER A 50 -16.86 6.80 0.31
CA SER A 50 -15.51 6.86 0.89
C SER A 50 -14.73 5.62 0.46
N SER A 51 -13.42 5.75 0.31
CA SER A 51 -12.57 4.62 -0.04
C SER A 51 -11.23 4.72 0.64
N THR A 52 -10.67 3.56 1.00
CA THR A 52 -9.35 3.41 1.59
C THR A 52 -8.41 2.87 0.53
N PHE A 53 -7.28 3.56 0.31
CA PHE A 53 -6.30 3.20 -0.72
C PHE A 53 -4.91 3.03 -0.14
N ILE A 54 -4.12 2.15 -0.74
CA ILE A 54 -2.66 2.10 -0.54
C ILE A 54 -2.00 2.85 -1.69
N VAL A 55 -1.33 3.97 -1.39
CA VAL A 55 -0.51 4.70 -2.37
C VAL A 55 0.82 4.00 -2.53
N GLN A 56 1.13 3.56 -3.74
CA GLN A 56 2.38 2.87 -4.08
C GLN A 56 3.43 3.83 -4.64
N ASN A 57 3.00 4.93 -5.29
CA ASN A 57 3.87 5.95 -5.87
C ASN A 57 3.09 7.28 -6.02
N GLY A 58 3.78 8.42 -6.05
CA GLY A 58 3.18 9.73 -6.20
C GLY A 58 2.51 10.29 -4.94
N THR A 59 1.89 11.46 -5.09
CA THR A 59 1.21 12.18 -4.00
C THR A 59 -0.25 12.49 -4.38
N LEU A 60 -1.16 12.28 -3.44
CA LEU A 60 -2.54 12.78 -3.53
C LEU A 60 -2.56 14.23 -3.05
N LYS A 61 -3.12 15.13 -3.87
CA LYS A 61 -3.37 16.53 -3.49
C LYS A 61 -4.88 16.71 -3.45
N GLY A 62 -5.38 17.13 -2.29
CA GLY A 62 -6.80 17.45 -2.06
C GLY A 62 -7.10 18.91 -2.31
#